data_AF-A0AAW2J4K0-F1
#
_entry.id   AF-A0AAW2J4K0-F1
#
_cell.length_a   1.000
_cell.length_b   1.000
_cell.length_c   1.000
_cell.angle_alpha   90.00
_cell.angle_beta   90.00
_cell.angle_gamma   90.00
#
_symmetry.space_group_name_H-M   'P 1'
#
loop_
_entity.id
_entity.type
_entity.pdbx_description
1 polymer ?
#
loop_
_entity_poly.entity_id
_entity_poly.type
_entity_poly.pdbx_seq_one_letter_code
_entity_poly.pdbx_strand_id
1 'polypeptide(L)'
;MKAILDAHGLWNIIETRYDEPINKGALSIAELAILQKRRSGDQSALSIIYQGLNGKMFEKISNESKAKDAWDILKNSAVGVDNVRPSGSAQERAS
;
A
#
# COMPACT_ATOMS: atom_id res chain seq x y z
N MET A 1 -2.98 -7.33 7.44
CA MET A 1 -1.78 -6.57 7.04
C MET A 1 -1.47 -5.39 7.97
N LYS A 2 -2.43 -4.50 8.33
CA LYS A 2 -2.20 -3.42 9.33
C LYS A 2 -1.50 -3.91 10.61
N ALA A 3 -1.98 -4.98 11.23
CA ALA A 3 -1.38 -5.53 12.46
C ALA A 3 0.10 -5.94 12.29
N ILE A 4 0.51 -6.42 11.10
CA ILE A 4 1.92 -6.74 10.80
C ILE A 4 2.72 -5.45 10.72
N LEU A 5 2.25 -4.47 9.94
CA LEU A 5 2.93 -3.17 9.80
C LEU A 5 3.07 -2.45 11.16
N ASP A 6 2.06 -2.57 12.02
CA ASP A 6 2.06 -2.00 13.37
C ASP A 6 3.05 -2.71 14.30
N ALA A 7 3.13 -4.05 14.25
CA ALA A 7 4.13 -4.82 14.98
C ALA A 7 5.58 -4.48 14.57
N HIS A 8 5.79 -4.02 13.34
CA HIS A 8 7.07 -3.52 12.85
C HIS A 8 7.28 -2.00 13.12
N GLY A 9 6.31 -1.31 13.73
CA GLY A 9 6.38 0.13 13.98
C GLY A 9 6.30 1.00 12.73
N LEU A 10 5.78 0.46 11.63
CA LEU A 10 5.74 1.11 10.31
C LEU A 10 4.39 1.76 9.99
N TRP A 11 3.36 1.50 10.80
CA TRP A 11 2.01 2.00 10.54
C TRP A 11 1.94 3.53 10.45
N ASN A 12 2.63 4.23 11.36
CA ASN A 12 2.69 5.69 11.34
C ASN A 12 3.29 6.26 10.04
N ILE A 13 4.19 5.54 9.37
CA ILE A 13 4.80 5.97 8.10
C ILE A 13 3.75 5.95 6.97
N ILE A 14 2.90 4.92 6.96
CA ILE A 14 1.78 4.83 6.03
C ILE A 14 0.77 5.94 6.35
N GLU A 15 0.35 6.08 7.60
CA GLU A 15 -0.66 7.09 7.97
C GLU A 15 -0.23 8.53 7.63
N THR A 16 1.02 8.89 7.96
CA THR A 16 1.52 10.25 7.76
C THR A 16 2.03 10.54 6.35
N ARG A 17 2.12 9.51 5.49
CA ARG A 17 2.82 9.53 4.19
C ARG A 17 4.29 9.94 4.32
N TYR A 18 5.16 9.21 3.63
CA TYR A 18 6.53 9.65 3.43
C TYR A 18 6.67 10.35 2.08
N ASP A 19 7.05 11.62 2.12
CA ASP A 19 7.42 12.40 0.94
C ASP A 19 8.88 12.83 1.04
N GLU A 20 9.60 12.70 -0.07
CA GLU A 20 10.99 13.10 -0.16
C GLU A 20 11.07 14.64 -0.28
N PRO A 21 11.83 15.34 0.58
CA PRO A 21 11.97 16.78 0.51
C PRO A 21 12.77 17.19 -0.72
N ILE A 22 12.33 18.28 -1.37
CA ILE A 22 12.92 18.81 -2.61
C ILE A 22 14.34 19.35 -2.35
N ASN A 23 14.58 19.99 -1.21
CA ASN A 23 15.90 20.53 -0.86
C ASN A 23 16.47 19.86 0.40
N LYS A 24 17.43 18.96 0.19
CA LYS A 24 18.15 18.27 1.26
C LYS A 24 19.38 19.04 1.76
N GLY A 25 19.88 20.00 0.97
CA GLY A 25 21.13 20.73 1.27
C GLY A 25 21.03 21.70 2.44
N ALA A 26 19.80 22.04 2.86
CA ALA A 26 19.54 22.91 4.01
C ALA A 26 19.34 22.14 5.33
N LEU A 27 19.37 20.80 5.31
CA LEU A 27 19.09 19.96 6.48
C LEU A 27 20.33 19.76 7.34
N SER A 28 20.15 19.84 8.65
CA SER A 28 21.12 19.41 9.64
C SER A 28 21.34 17.88 9.58
N ILE A 29 22.44 17.41 10.18
CA ILE A 29 22.75 15.98 10.29
C ILE A 29 21.61 15.21 10.97
N ALA A 30 21.00 15.78 12.01
CA ALA A 30 19.89 15.16 12.72
C ALA A 30 18.65 15.00 11.83
N GLU A 31 18.33 16.02 11.03
CA GLU A 31 17.21 15.97 10.08
C GLU A 31 17.47 14.97 8.95
N LEU A 32 18.71 14.87 8.46
CA LEU A 32 19.11 13.87 7.48
C LEU A 32 18.95 12.44 8.01
N ALA A 33 19.33 12.19 9.27
CA ALA A 33 19.15 10.89 9.91
C ALA A 33 17.67 10.51 10.07
N ILE A 34 16.82 11.47 10.47
CA ILE A 34 15.36 11.28 10.54
C ILE A 34 14.80 10.98 9.14
N LEU A 35 15.23 11.73 8.13
CA LEU A 35 14.79 11.54 6.76
C LEU A 35 15.15 10.15 6.24
N GLN A 36 16.38 9.70 6.47
CA GLN A 36 16.83 8.37 6.10
C GLN A 36 15.99 7.29 6.79
N LYS A 37 15.71 7.45 8.09
CA LYS A 37 14.86 6.51 8.84
C LYS A 37 13.44 6.44 8.25
N ARG A 38 12.84 7.58 7.92
CA ARG A 38 11.49 7.61 7.29
C ARG A 38 11.51 6.96 5.91
N ARG A 39 12.51 7.26 5.08
CA ARG A 39 12.69 6.65 3.76
C ARG A 39 12.82 5.13 3.86
N SER A 40 13.69 4.63 4.72
CA SER A 40 13.88 3.20 4.92
C SER A 40 12.60 2.54 5.41
N GLY A 41 11.89 3.14 6.36
CA GLY A 41 10.65 2.59 6.86
C GLY A 41 9.51 2.58 5.82
N ASP A 42 9.42 3.58 4.95
CA ASP A 42 8.47 3.58 3.83
C ASP A 42 8.74 2.41 2.87
N GLN A 43 10.00 2.18 2.51
CA GLN A 43 10.38 1.06 1.63
C GLN A 43 10.20 -0.30 2.31
N SER A 44 10.48 -0.41 3.62
CA SER A 44 10.18 -1.62 4.38
C SER A 44 8.67 -1.91 4.42
N ALA A 45 7.84 -0.89 4.64
CA ALA A 45 6.40 -1.03 4.63
C ALA A 45 5.87 -1.47 3.26
N LEU A 46 6.39 -0.88 2.18
CA LEU A 46 6.06 -1.26 0.80
C LEU A 46 6.43 -2.72 0.51
N SER A 47 7.61 -3.17 0.96
CA SER A 47 8.03 -4.57 0.80
C SER A 47 7.10 -5.55 1.54
N ILE A 48 6.70 -5.24 2.78
CA ILE A 48 5.73 -6.06 3.54
C ILE A 48 4.39 -6.12 2.81
N ILE A 49 3.94 -4.99 2.25
CA ILE A 49 2.72 -4.95 1.44
C ILE A 49 2.87 -5.92 0.27
N TYR A 50 3.92 -5.80 -0.54
CA TYR A 50 4.16 -6.68 -1.70
C TYR A 50 4.23 -8.17 -1.35
N GLN A 51 4.90 -8.53 -0.26
CA GLN A 51 5.02 -9.93 0.18
C GLN A 51 3.68 -10.54 0.60
N GLY A 52 2.71 -9.73 1.02
CA GLY A 52 1.39 -10.19 1.45
C GLY A 52 0.36 -10.33 0.34
N LEU A 53 0.72 -10.13 -0.93
CA LEU A 53 -0.22 -10.11 -2.06
C LEU A 53 -0.09 -11.33 -2.96
N ASN A 54 -1.21 -11.71 -3.58
CA ASN A 54 -1.19 -12.60 -4.74
C ASN A 54 -0.77 -11.84 -6.00
N GLY A 55 -0.42 -12.56 -7.07
CA GLY A 55 0.09 -11.96 -8.32
C GLY A 55 -0.83 -10.89 -8.91
N LYS A 56 -2.14 -11.14 -8.98
CA LYS A 56 -3.11 -10.17 -9.53
C LYS A 56 -3.17 -8.87 -8.73
N MET A 57 -3.08 -8.95 -7.41
CA MET A 57 -3.08 -7.77 -6.55
C MET A 57 -1.74 -7.04 -6.58
N PHE A 58 -0.63 -7.78 -6.68
CA PHE A 58 0.69 -7.22 -6.86
C PHE A 58 0.79 -6.40 -8.15
N GLU A 59 0.37 -6.96 -9.30
CA GLU A 59 0.38 -6.26 -10.59
C GLU A 59 -0.39 -4.93 -10.57
N LYS A 60 -1.48 -4.83 -9.80
CA LYS A 60 -2.26 -3.59 -9.68
C LYS A 60 -1.52 -2.46 -9.00
N ILE A 61 -0.59 -2.77 -8.10
CA ILE A 61 0.08 -1.78 -7.25
C ILE A 61 1.59 -1.73 -7.44
N SER A 62 2.16 -2.54 -8.35
CA SER A 62 3.60 -2.67 -8.56
C SER A 62 4.28 -1.40 -9.06
N ASN A 63 3.52 -0.48 -9.65
CA ASN A 63 3.99 0.83 -10.08
C ASN A 63 4.10 1.84 -8.92
N GLU A 64 3.53 1.53 -7.76
CA GLU A 64 3.58 2.43 -6.61
C GLU A 64 4.97 2.39 -5.96
N SER A 65 5.54 3.58 -5.75
CA SER A 65 6.87 3.71 -5.14
C SER A 65 6.81 4.03 -3.64
N LYS A 66 5.60 4.24 -3.10
CA LYS A 66 5.34 4.64 -1.72
C LYS A 66 4.36 3.68 -1.06
N ALA A 67 4.61 3.34 0.21
CA ALA A 67 3.78 2.41 0.94
C ALA A 67 2.35 2.91 1.13
N LYS A 68 2.18 4.23 1.31
CA LYS A 68 0.86 4.85 1.46
C LYS A 68 0.00 4.72 0.21
N ASP A 69 0.58 4.98 -0.96
CA ASP A 69 -0.14 4.91 -2.23
C ASP A 69 -0.55 3.46 -2.55
N ALA A 70 0.38 2.52 -2.38
CA ALA A 70 0.11 1.08 -2.45
C ALA A 70 -1.02 0.64 -1.50
N TRP A 71 -0.97 1.10 -0.24
CA TRP A 71 -1.96 0.78 0.78
C TRP A 71 -3.35 1.33 0.46
N ASP A 72 -3.44 2.56 -0.05
CA ASP A 72 -4.72 3.20 -0.39
C ASP A 72 -5.41 2.48 -1.56
N ILE A 73 -4.66 2.10 -2.59
CA ILE A 73 -5.19 1.30 -3.70
C ILE A 73 -5.67 -0.07 -3.20
N LEU A 74 -4.89 -0.73 -2.34
CA LEU A 74 -5.26 -2.00 -1.74
C LEU A 74 -6.57 -1.87 -0.93
N LYS A 75 -6.70 -0.85 -0.09
CA LYS A 75 -7.92 -0.59 0.69
C LYS A 75 -9.13 -0.38 -0.21
N ASN A 76 -8.99 0.43 -1.26
CA ASN A 76 -10.08 0.69 -2.21
C ASN A 76 -10.48 -0.57 -2.98
N SER A 77 -9.52 -1.41 -3.34
CA SER A 77 -9.78 -2.67 -4.03
C SER A 77 -10.55 -3.68 -3.17
N ALA A 78 -10.34 -3.67 -1.85
CA ALA A 78 -11.06 -4.52 -0.90
C ALA A 78 -12.50 -4.05 -0.69
N VAL A 79 -12.72 -2.73 -0.64
CA VAL A 79 -14.06 -2.13 -0.51
C VAL A 79 -14.91 -2.34 -1.78
N GLY A 80 -14.29 -2.56 -2.94
CA GLY A 80 -14.98 -2.83 -4.21
C GLY A 80 -15.40 -4.29 -4.45
N VAL A 81 -15.06 -5.24 -3.56
CA VAL A 81 -15.35 -6.68 -3.78
C VAL A 81 -16.82 -7.04 -3.46
N ASP A 82 -17.57 -6.19 -2.77
CA ASP A 82 -18.96 -6.47 -2.38
C ASP A 82 -20.03 -6.17 -3.45
N ASN A 83 -19.66 -5.72 -4.66
CA ASN A 83 -20.62 -5.38 -5.71
C ASN A 83 -20.75 -6.38 -6.87
N VAL A 84 -20.48 -7.67 -6.64
CA VAL A 84 -20.88 -8.71 -7.60
C VAL A 84 -22.26 -9.25 -7.22
N ARG A 85 -23.31 -8.62 -7.74
CA ARG A 85 -24.60 -9.30 -7.91
C ARG A 85 -24.36 -10.52 -8.79
N PRO A 86 -24.73 -11.75 -8.37
CA PRO A 86 -24.78 -12.87 -9.30
C PRO A 86 -25.99 -12.66 -10.20
N SER A 87 -25.81 -12.06 -11.38
CA SER A 87 -26.79 -12.24 -12.45
C SER A 87 -26.66 -13.68 -12.93
N GLY A 88 -27.61 -14.50 -12.47
CA GLY A 88 -27.67 -15.93 -12.75
C GLY A 88 -27.57 -16.23 -14.23
N SER A 89 -26.63 -17.12 -14.57
CA SER A 89 -26.69 -17.95 -15.75
C SER A 89 -27.77 -19.01 -15.53
N ALA A 90 -28.82 -18.99 -16.35
CA ALA A 90 -29.59 -20.18 -16.71
C ALA A 90 -30.33 -19.92 -18.01
N GLN A 91 -29.68 -20.28 -19.10
CA GLN A 91 -30.30 -20.64 -20.36
C GLN A 91 -31.11 -21.94 -20.17
N GLU A 92 -32.17 -22.08 -20.98
CA GLU A 92 -33.04 -23.25 -21.17
C GLU A 92 -34.17 -23.54 -20.16
N ARG A 93 -35.39 -23.28 -20.64
CA ARG A 93 -36.63 -24.10 -20.60
C ARG A 93 -37.77 -23.15 -21.03
N ALA A 94 -38.69 -23.45 -21.93
CA ALA A 94 -38.96 -24.59 -22.79
C ALA A 94 -40.06 -24.14 -23.79
N SER A 95 -40.12 -24.83 -24.93
CA SER A 95 -41.27 -25.02 -25.86
C SER A 95 -41.81 -23.83 -26.65
#